data_AF-A0A428S0C6-F1
#
_entry.id   AF-A0A428S0C6-F1
#
_cell.length_a   1.000
_cell.length_b   1.000
_cell.length_c   1.000
_cell.angle_alpha   90.00
_cell.angle_beta   90.00
_cell.angle_gamma   90.00
#
_symmetry.space_group_name_H-M   'P 1'
#
loop_
_entity.id
_entity.type
_entity.pdbx_description
1 polymer ?
#
loop_
_entity_poly.entity_id
_entity_poly.type
_entity_poly.pdbx_seq_one_letter_code
_entity_poly.pdbx_strand_id
1 'polypeptide(L)'
;MAQKDDLAMIRAISPEHAHAILIYLCDNSRILKKARAYVPRLAIQAPGAVDARKRKAALPLAICVQCGDCFVEEEDRILLDCCYHSGELEMDWDGDFWADHDENCHGPIDTEENREDYPEGFFWTCCDKPGDTLGCREGKHQADRTKSKKGSFLDDFSYAEKDSSDEEADECHKVVPAAVSRHLAPTKKTSDASSSGKQIFGGASTSVENSPPVHGSTTDAPTKLRVGSSLQKPVILE
;
A
#
# COMPACT_ATOMS: atom_id res chain seq x y z
N MET A 1 6.65 28.02 -7.91
CA MET A 1 5.83 28.39 -9.09
C MET A 1 6.09 27.44 -10.26
N ALA A 2 7.35 27.12 -10.59
CA ALA A 2 7.72 26.19 -11.66
C ALA A 2 6.90 24.86 -11.72
N GLN A 3 6.78 24.12 -10.60
CA GLN A 3 6.06 22.83 -10.61
C GLN A 3 4.58 22.92 -11.01
N LYS A 4 3.90 24.04 -10.77
CA LYS A 4 2.50 24.23 -11.15
C LYS A 4 2.37 24.42 -12.66
N ASP A 5 3.33 25.14 -13.24
CA ASP A 5 3.39 25.43 -14.67
C ASP A 5 3.77 24.15 -15.45
N ASP A 6 4.67 23.33 -14.91
CA ASP A 6 5.03 22.02 -15.47
C ASP A 6 3.84 21.06 -15.56
N LEU A 7 3.04 20.97 -14.48
CA LEU A 7 1.83 20.13 -14.47
C LEU A 7 0.75 20.65 -15.43
N ALA A 8 0.63 21.97 -15.59
CA ALA A 8 -0.28 22.55 -16.57
C ALA A 8 0.13 22.20 -18.00
N MET A 9 1.43 22.22 -18.30
CA MET A 9 1.95 21.77 -19.59
C MET A 9 1.62 20.30 -19.84
N ILE A 10 1.86 19.41 -18.87
CA ILE A 10 1.57 17.96 -19.01
C ILE A 10 0.07 17.71 -19.26
N ARG A 11 -0.83 18.43 -18.56
CA ARG A 11 -2.29 18.31 -18.74
C ARG A 11 -2.78 18.77 -20.12
N ALA A 12 -2.03 19.63 -20.80
CA ALA A 12 -2.39 20.14 -22.12
C ALA A 12 -1.92 19.23 -23.28
N ILE A 13 -1.14 18.19 -22.99
CA ILE A 13 -0.62 17.25 -23.99
C ILE A 13 -1.76 16.40 -24.54
N SER A 14 -1.74 16.10 -25.85
CA SER A 14 -2.73 15.20 -26.46
C SER A 14 -2.59 13.77 -25.94
N PRO A 15 -3.64 12.95 -25.94
CA PRO A 15 -3.58 11.56 -25.46
C PRO A 15 -2.50 10.71 -26.17
N GLU A 16 -2.28 10.94 -27.47
CA GLU A 16 -1.28 10.22 -28.27
C GLU A 16 0.13 10.55 -27.81
N HIS A 17 0.41 11.84 -27.59
CA HIS A 17 1.70 12.29 -27.07
C HIS A 17 1.91 11.82 -25.62
N ALA A 18 0.87 11.87 -24.77
CA ALA A 18 0.94 11.38 -23.40
C ALA A 18 1.24 9.87 -23.36
N HIS A 19 0.63 9.08 -24.25
CA HIS A 19 0.90 7.66 -24.38
C HIS A 19 2.34 7.38 -24.86
N ALA A 20 2.84 8.13 -25.85
CA ALA A 20 4.22 8.00 -26.31
C ALA A 20 5.24 8.33 -25.20
N ILE A 21 4.99 9.41 -24.44
CA ILE A 21 5.82 9.77 -23.29
C ILE A 21 5.76 8.69 -22.21
N LEU A 22 4.58 8.16 -21.91
CA LEU A 22 4.43 7.09 -20.92
C LEU A 22 5.22 5.84 -21.30
N ILE A 23 5.19 5.42 -22.57
CA ILE A 23 5.98 4.30 -23.07
C ILE A 23 7.46 4.55 -22.84
N TYR A 24 7.96 5.73 -23.22
CA TYR A 24 9.36 6.10 -22.99
C TYR A 24 9.74 6.07 -21.51
N LEU A 25 8.90 6.62 -20.63
CA LEU A 25 9.14 6.61 -19.18
C LEU A 25 9.13 5.20 -18.59
N CYS A 26 8.41 4.26 -19.21
CA CYS A 26 8.38 2.86 -18.78
C CYS A 26 9.66 2.08 -19.11
N ASP A 27 10.65 2.67 -19.80
CA ASP A 27 12.01 2.12 -19.84
C ASP A 27 12.64 2.12 -18.43
N ASN A 28 12.14 2.94 -17.50
CA ASN A 28 12.44 2.85 -16.08
C ASN A 28 11.59 1.75 -15.40
N SER A 29 12.25 0.78 -14.79
CA SER A 29 11.61 -0.39 -14.14
C SER A 29 10.60 0.00 -13.05
N ARG A 30 10.85 1.06 -12.28
CA ARG A 30 9.95 1.54 -11.22
C ARG A 30 8.69 2.12 -11.82
N ILE A 31 8.82 2.95 -12.86
CA ILE A 31 7.67 3.51 -13.57
C ILE A 31 6.87 2.40 -14.23
N LEU A 32 7.53 1.41 -14.85
CA LEU A 32 6.87 0.25 -15.44
C LEU A 32 6.09 -0.57 -14.40
N LYS A 33 6.70 -0.87 -13.23
CA LYS A 33 6.03 -1.59 -12.13
C LYS A 33 4.78 -0.85 -11.68
N LYS A 34 4.87 0.48 -11.48
CA LYS A 34 3.73 1.33 -11.13
C LYS A 34 2.65 1.33 -12.23
N ALA A 35 3.02 1.59 -13.48
CA ALA A 35 2.09 1.62 -14.61
C ALA A 35 1.35 0.28 -14.75
N ARG A 36 2.07 -0.84 -14.67
CA ARG A 36 1.50 -2.19 -14.73
C ARG A 36 0.48 -2.46 -13.61
N ALA A 37 0.74 -1.96 -12.40
CA ALA A 37 -0.20 -2.08 -11.28
C ALA A 37 -1.51 -1.33 -11.53
N TYR A 38 -1.48 -0.21 -12.26
CA TYR A 38 -2.65 0.61 -12.56
C TYR A 38 -3.53 0.10 -13.71
N VAL A 39 -2.95 -0.55 -14.73
CA VAL A 39 -3.69 -1.06 -15.90
C VAL A 39 -4.94 -1.89 -15.52
N PRO A 40 -4.86 -2.94 -14.68
CA PRO A 40 -6.04 -3.74 -14.34
C PRO A 40 -7.06 -2.94 -13.50
N ARG A 41 -6.59 -2.03 -12.63
CA ARG A 41 -7.44 -1.24 -11.74
C ARG A 41 -8.32 -0.27 -12.54
N LEU A 42 -7.75 0.36 -13.55
CA LEU A 42 -8.48 1.23 -14.47
C LEU A 42 -9.42 0.45 -15.39
N ALA A 43 -9.05 -0.77 -15.80
CA ALA A 43 -9.91 -1.61 -16.63
C ALA A 43 -11.19 -2.06 -15.90
N ILE A 44 -11.13 -2.31 -14.59
CA ILE A 44 -12.28 -2.70 -13.76
C ILE A 44 -13.29 -1.55 -13.62
N GLN A 45 -12.81 -0.31 -13.56
CA GLN A 45 -13.65 0.87 -13.34
C GLN A 45 -14.19 1.50 -14.63
N ALA A 46 -13.81 0.99 -15.80
CA ALA A 46 -14.38 1.43 -17.06
C ALA A 46 -15.84 0.97 -17.18
N PRO A 47 -16.83 1.89 -17.32
CA PRO A 47 -18.23 1.50 -17.47
C PRO A 47 -18.45 0.87 -18.85
N GLY A 48 -18.46 -0.47 -18.94
CA GLY A 48 -18.63 -1.09 -20.26
C GLY A 48 -18.66 -2.61 -20.43
N ALA A 49 -18.70 -3.43 -19.38
CA ALA A 49 -18.78 -4.89 -19.59
C ALA A 49 -20.21 -5.47 -19.63
N VAL A 50 -21.25 -4.73 -19.23
CA VAL A 50 -22.61 -5.30 -19.08
C VAL A 50 -23.65 -4.90 -20.13
N ASP A 51 -23.42 -3.88 -20.98
CA ASP A 51 -24.39 -3.53 -22.04
C ASP A 51 -23.74 -2.94 -23.30
N ALA A 52 -23.51 -3.80 -24.29
CA ALA A 52 -22.85 -3.49 -25.56
C ALA A 52 -23.67 -2.59 -26.54
N ARG A 53 -24.73 -1.90 -26.10
CA ARG A 53 -25.63 -1.13 -27.00
C ARG A 53 -25.63 0.38 -26.82
N LYS A 54 -24.89 0.91 -25.85
CA LYS A 54 -24.66 2.35 -25.76
C LYS A 54 -23.23 2.53 -25.31
N ARG A 55 -22.34 3.00 -26.20
CA ARG A 55 -21.01 3.47 -25.83
C ARG A 55 -21.22 4.61 -24.83
N LYS A 56 -21.31 4.31 -23.54
CA LYS A 56 -21.17 5.31 -22.49
C LYS A 56 -19.78 5.91 -22.72
N ALA A 57 -19.70 7.23 -22.77
CA ALA A 57 -18.42 7.92 -22.80
C ALA A 57 -17.57 7.34 -21.66
N ALA A 58 -16.28 7.09 -21.91
CA ALA A 58 -15.36 6.70 -20.85
C ALA A 58 -15.51 7.72 -19.73
N LEU A 59 -16.00 7.28 -18.56
CA LEU A 59 -16.11 8.17 -17.41
C LEU A 59 -14.70 8.69 -17.07
N PRO A 60 -14.57 9.93 -16.57
CA PRO A 60 -13.29 10.49 -16.19
C PRO A 60 -12.72 9.71 -14.99
N LEU A 61 -11.90 8.70 -15.31
CA LEU A 61 -11.14 7.92 -14.33
C LEU A 61 -9.95 8.75 -13.87
N ALA A 62 -9.75 8.83 -12.57
CA ALA A 62 -8.64 9.52 -11.93
C ALA A 62 -7.94 8.60 -10.93
N ILE A 63 -6.69 8.92 -10.58
CA ILE A 63 -5.94 8.27 -9.51
C ILE A 63 -5.93 9.20 -8.30
N CYS A 64 -6.33 8.69 -7.14
CA CYS A 64 -6.38 9.44 -5.90
C CYS A 64 -4.96 9.71 -5.38
N VAL A 65 -4.62 10.97 -5.14
CA VAL A 65 -3.31 11.39 -4.62
C VAL A 65 -3.09 11.04 -3.14
N GLN A 66 -4.13 10.61 -2.44
CA GLN A 66 -4.08 10.25 -1.02
C GLN A 66 -3.82 8.76 -0.83
N CYS A 67 -4.72 7.91 -1.36
CA CYS A 67 -4.62 6.45 -1.22
C CYS A 67 -3.93 5.76 -2.40
N GLY A 68 -3.79 6.43 -3.55
CA GLY A 68 -3.22 5.83 -4.76
C GLY A 68 -4.20 4.96 -5.55
N ASP A 69 -5.48 4.89 -5.16
CA ASP A 69 -6.48 4.08 -5.85
C ASP A 69 -7.11 4.82 -7.03
N CYS A 70 -7.57 4.05 -8.02
CA CYS A 70 -8.35 4.60 -9.13
C CYS A 70 -9.78 4.89 -8.65
N PHE A 71 -10.41 5.93 -9.18
CA PHE A 71 -11.78 6.31 -8.85
C PHE A 71 -12.42 7.06 -10.01
N VAL A 72 -13.76 7.13 -10.04
CA VAL A 72 -14.52 7.89 -11.05
C VAL A 72 -14.87 9.26 -10.46
N GLU A 73 -14.38 10.33 -11.08
CA GLU A 73 -14.52 11.67 -10.51
C GLU A 73 -15.97 12.10 -10.25
N GLU A 74 -16.93 11.63 -11.04
CA GLU A 74 -18.34 12.06 -10.90
C GLU A 74 -19.09 11.29 -9.82
N GLU A 75 -18.83 9.98 -9.68
CA GLU A 75 -19.55 9.10 -8.75
C GLU A 75 -19.00 9.23 -7.32
N ASP A 76 -17.68 9.33 -7.18
CA ASP A 76 -17.00 9.25 -5.87
C ASP A 76 -16.86 10.62 -5.18
N ARG A 77 -17.39 11.71 -5.77
CA ARG A 77 -17.45 13.04 -5.13
C ARG A 77 -18.26 13.07 -3.84
N ILE A 78 -19.16 12.11 -3.67
CA ILE A 78 -20.11 12.06 -2.56
C ILE A 78 -19.67 11.02 -1.51
N LEU A 79 -18.97 9.97 -1.92
CA LEU A 79 -18.55 8.87 -1.07
C LEU A 79 -17.34 9.25 -0.19
N LEU A 80 -17.28 8.66 1.00
CA LEU A 80 -16.17 8.78 1.96
C LEU A 80 -15.40 7.44 2.04
N ASP A 81 -15.17 6.83 0.89
CA ASP A 81 -14.56 5.51 0.72
C ASP A 81 -13.03 5.53 0.57
N CYS A 82 -12.42 6.71 0.49
CA CYS A 82 -10.97 6.82 0.45
C CYS A 82 -10.37 6.62 1.85
N CYS A 83 -9.66 5.50 2.03
CA CYS A 83 -8.85 5.24 3.22
C CYS A 83 -7.38 5.62 2.96
N TYR A 84 -6.83 6.57 3.72
CA TYR A 84 -5.44 7.05 3.54
C TYR A 84 -4.73 7.30 4.87
N HIS A 85 -3.41 7.33 4.83
CA HIS A 85 -2.55 7.77 5.93
C HIS A 85 -2.13 9.22 5.70
N SER A 86 -2.27 10.07 6.74
CA SER A 86 -1.81 11.47 6.68
C SER A 86 -0.37 11.65 7.12
N GLY A 87 0.17 10.68 7.85
CA GLY A 87 1.54 10.67 8.32
C GLY A 87 2.52 10.30 7.23
N GLU A 88 3.78 10.22 7.63
CA GLU A 88 4.87 9.73 6.82
C GLU A 88 5.18 8.30 7.25
N LEU A 89 5.86 7.55 6.38
CA LEU A 89 6.47 6.30 6.82
C LEU A 89 7.69 6.66 7.66
N GLU A 90 7.99 5.90 8.69
CA GLU A 90 9.24 5.96 9.45
C GLU A 90 9.78 4.55 9.64
N MET A 91 11.10 4.42 9.74
CA MET A 91 11.74 3.12 9.88
C MET A 91 11.48 2.53 11.26
N ASP A 92 11.10 1.26 11.30
CA ASP A 92 10.98 0.51 12.54
C ASP A 92 12.38 0.06 13.02
N TRP A 93 13.06 0.91 13.80
CA TRP A 93 14.37 0.60 14.39
C TRP A 93 14.31 -0.45 15.50
N ASP A 94 13.15 -0.60 16.12
CA ASP A 94 12.94 -1.53 17.23
C ASP A 94 12.46 -2.91 16.75
N GLY A 95 12.00 -2.99 15.50
CA GLY A 95 11.53 -4.20 14.84
C GLY A 95 12.64 -5.13 14.34
N ASP A 96 12.30 -6.40 14.20
CA ASP A 96 13.23 -7.45 13.73
C ASP A 96 13.40 -7.48 12.20
N PHE A 97 12.57 -6.71 11.46
CA PHE A 97 12.55 -6.75 9.99
C PHE A 97 13.91 -6.39 9.37
N TRP A 98 14.61 -5.41 9.95
CA TRP A 98 15.91 -4.93 9.48
C TRP A 98 17.11 -5.45 10.30
N ALA A 99 16.91 -6.38 11.24
CA ALA A 99 17.96 -6.82 12.16
C ALA A 99 19.20 -7.42 11.47
N ASP A 100 19.00 -8.07 10.32
CA ASP A 100 20.08 -8.65 9.50
C ASP A 100 20.65 -7.68 8.45
N HIS A 101 20.14 -6.44 8.37
CA HIS A 101 20.56 -5.46 7.37
C HIS A 101 21.75 -4.63 7.85
N ASP A 102 22.92 -4.89 7.29
CA ASP A 102 24.10 -4.03 7.48
C ASP A 102 24.17 -2.93 6.40
N GLU A 103 24.00 -1.67 6.79
CA GLU A 103 24.06 -0.53 5.86
C GLU A 103 25.41 -0.36 5.16
N ASN A 104 26.51 -0.83 5.77
CA ASN A 104 27.83 -0.76 5.16
C ASN A 104 28.00 -1.79 4.03
N CYS A 105 27.20 -2.85 4.04
CA CYS A 105 27.21 -3.89 3.01
C CYS A 105 26.07 -3.72 2.00
N HIS A 106 24.88 -3.35 2.46
CA HIS A 106 23.64 -3.34 1.69
C HIS A 106 23.14 -1.93 1.33
N GLY A 107 23.81 -0.89 1.83
CA GLY A 107 23.38 0.50 1.66
C GLY A 107 22.31 0.93 2.67
N PRO A 108 21.90 2.21 2.64
CA PRO A 108 20.98 2.77 3.63
C PRO A 108 19.62 2.06 3.63
N ILE A 109 19.07 1.84 4.82
CA ILE A 109 17.74 1.25 4.99
C ILE A 109 16.67 2.27 4.65
N ASP A 110 16.82 3.52 5.12
CA ASP A 110 15.85 4.60 4.87
C ASP A 110 15.99 5.16 3.45
N THR A 111 15.40 4.47 2.49
CA THR A 111 15.31 4.94 1.11
C THR A 111 13.88 4.85 0.60
N GLU A 112 13.54 5.72 -0.35
CA GLU A 112 12.23 5.67 -1.03
C GLU A 112 12.00 4.33 -1.73
N GLU A 113 13.08 3.66 -2.17
CA GLU A 113 12.99 2.33 -2.78
C GLU A 113 12.58 1.28 -1.75
N ASN A 114 13.24 1.23 -0.60
CA ASN A 114 12.89 0.30 0.47
C ASN A 114 11.49 0.57 1.03
N ARG A 115 11.06 1.83 1.13
CA ARG A 115 9.70 2.20 1.58
C ARG A 115 8.61 1.70 0.62
N GLU A 116 8.91 1.62 -0.68
CA GLU A 116 7.98 1.10 -1.70
C GLU A 116 7.99 -0.43 -1.78
N ASP A 117 9.17 -1.06 -1.65
CA ASP A 117 9.35 -2.49 -1.87
C ASP A 117 9.17 -3.33 -0.60
N TYR A 118 9.42 -2.75 0.58
CA TYR A 118 9.33 -3.38 1.90
C TYR A 118 8.55 -2.52 2.91
N PRO A 119 7.30 -2.12 2.59
CA PRO A 119 6.52 -1.22 3.44
C PRO A 119 6.29 -1.77 4.86
N GLU A 120 6.30 -3.09 5.06
CA GLU A 120 6.17 -3.75 6.36
C GLU A 120 7.36 -3.48 7.31
N GLY A 121 8.52 -3.07 6.79
CA GLY A 121 9.68 -2.64 7.57
C GLY A 121 9.60 -1.20 8.09
N PHE A 122 8.47 -0.54 7.86
CA PHE A 122 8.21 0.85 8.24
C PHE A 122 6.87 0.95 8.96
N PHE A 123 6.65 2.03 9.70
CA PHE A 123 5.36 2.35 10.31
C PHE A 123 4.87 3.74 9.90
N TRP A 124 3.56 3.94 9.92
CA TRP A 124 2.93 5.23 9.63
C TRP A 124 2.87 6.11 10.88
N THR A 125 3.49 7.28 10.86
CA THR A 125 3.53 8.22 12.02
C THR A 125 2.17 8.74 12.47
N CYS A 126 1.12 8.57 11.65
CA CYS A 126 -0.23 8.99 12.03
C CYS A 126 -1.00 7.96 12.87
N CYS A 127 -0.54 6.71 12.95
CA CYS A 127 -1.25 5.66 13.70
C CYS A 127 -0.38 4.52 14.21
N ASP A 128 0.94 4.57 14.01
CA ASP A 128 1.95 3.59 14.42
C ASP A 128 1.67 2.16 13.92
N LYS A 129 0.96 2.05 12.80
CA LYS A 129 0.69 0.78 12.12
C LYS A 129 1.75 0.51 11.06
N PRO A 130 2.03 -0.77 10.74
CA PRO A 130 2.94 -1.13 9.67
C PRO A 130 2.59 -0.50 8.32
N GLY A 131 3.59 -0.29 7.48
CA GLY A 131 3.47 0.49 6.25
C GLY A 131 2.57 -0.15 5.19
N ASP A 132 2.37 -1.47 5.26
CA ASP A 132 1.51 -2.26 4.38
C ASP A 132 0.02 -2.21 4.78
N THR A 133 -0.32 -1.55 5.90
CA THR A 133 -1.70 -1.48 6.38
C THR A 133 -2.55 -0.44 5.65
N LEU A 134 -3.86 -0.70 5.59
CA LEU A 134 -4.85 0.24 5.06
C LEU A 134 -4.83 1.58 5.81
N GLY A 135 -5.16 2.66 5.09
CA GLY A 135 -5.20 4.01 5.61
C GLY A 135 -6.03 4.17 6.88
N CYS A 136 -5.48 4.88 7.87
CA CYS A 136 -6.15 5.09 9.16
C CYS A 136 -7.16 6.23 9.19
N ARG A 137 -7.30 7.00 8.10
CA ARG A 137 -8.26 8.09 7.94
C ARG A 137 -9.17 7.83 6.76
N GLU A 138 -10.44 8.19 6.93
CA GLU A 138 -11.44 8.16 5.88
C GLU A 138 -11.63 9.56 5.27
N GLY A 139 -12.01 9.61 4.00
CA GLY A 139 -12.25 10.87 3.30
C GLY A 139 -12.73 10.65 1.89
N LYS A 140 -12.76 11.75 1.13
CA LYS A 140 -13.07 11.71 -0.29
C LYS A 140 -11.81 11.46 -1.11
N HIS A 141 -11.95 10.71 -2.20
CA HIS A 141 -10.89 10.63 -3.20
C HIS A 141 -10.54 12.02 -3.75
N GLN A 142 -9.26 12.23 -4.06
CA GLN A 142 -8.75 13.52 -4.54
C GLN A 142 -7.81 13.32 -5.71
N ALA A 143 -8.10 13.92 -6.87
CA ALA A 143 -7.20 13.92 -8.03
C ALA A 143 -6.20 15.10 -8.00
N ASP A 144 -6.51 16.15 -7.25
CA ASP A 144 -5.68 17.34 -7.16
C ASP A 144 -4.62 17.24 -6.06
N ARG A 145 -3.35 17.18 -6.47
CA ARG A 145 -2.20 17.12 -5.54
C ARG A 145 -2.17 18.29 -4.55
N THR A 146 -2.69 19.45 -4.93
CA THR A 146 -2.71 20.65 -4.04
C THR A 146 -3.68 20.52 -2.86
N LYS A 147 -4.58 19.53 -2.91
CA LYS A 147 -5.56 19.25 -1.86
C LYS A 147 -5.25 17.95 -1.12
N SER A 148 -4.08 17.36 -1.36
CA SER A 148 -3.64 16.16 -0.65
C SER A 148 -3.42 16.49 0.84
N LYS A 149 -3.82 15.56 1.70
CA LYS A 149 -3.57 15.61 3.15
C LYS A 149 -2.46 14.64 3.59
N LYS A 150 -1.76 14.03 2.64
CA LYS A 150 -0.65 13.12 2.90
C LYS A 150 0.61 13.94 3.23
N GLY A 151 1.28 13.62 4.34
CA GLY A 151 2.49 14.32 4.81
C GLY A 151 2.23 15.65 5.55
N SER A 152 0.98 15.98 5.88
CA SER A 152 0.64 17.28 6.49
C SER A 152 0.53 17.23 8.02
N PHE A 153 1.15 16.26 8.69
CA PHE A 153 1.01 16.08 10.14
C PHE A 153 1.90 17.03 10.97
N LEU A 154 2.92 17.66 10.36
CA LEU A 154 3.93 18.44 11.08
C LEU A 154 3.62 19.94 11.25
N ASP A 155 2.47 20.45 10.79
CA ASP A 155 2.15 21.88 10.89
C ASP A 155 1.32 22.28 12.14
N ASP A 156 0.89 21.32 12.98
CA ASP A 156 -0.04 21.56 14.11
C ASP A 156 0.49 21.08 15.48
N PHE A 157 1.81 21.15 15.70
CA PHE A 157 2.38 21.07 17.04
C PHE A 157 3.38 22.21 17.24
N SER A 158 2.88 23.41 17.53
CA SER A 158 3.71 24.46 18.13
C SER A 158 4.11 24.00 19.54
N TYR A 159 5.30 23.42 19.64
CA TYR A 159 5.94 23.10 20.90
C TYR A 159 6.15 24.43 21.64
N ALA A 160 5.26 24.71 22.59
CA ALA A 160 5.46 25.80 23.53
C ALA A 160 6.72 25.48 24.34
N GLU A 161 7.83 26.12 23.97
CA GLU A 161 9.06 26.24 24.74
C GLU A 161 8.71 26.49 26.21
N LYS A 162 8.79 25.44 27.04
CA LYS A 162 8.83 25.60 28.48
C LYS A 162 10.26 25.93 28.84
N ASP A 163 10.50 27.23 28.88
CA ASP A 163 11.63 27.88 29.52
C ASP A 163 11.85 27.27 30.91
N SER A 164 12.91 26.46 31.02
CA SER A 164 13.37 25.83 32.26
C SER A 164 14.37 26.78 32.90
N SER A 165 13.89 27.63 33.80
CA SER A 165 14.75 28.43 34.69
C SER A 165 15.07 27.63 35.95
N ASP A 166 16.36 27.33 36.12
CA ASP A 166 16.99 26.83 37.35
C ASP A 166 16.76 27.78 38.54
N GLU A 167 16.36 27.24 39.70
CA GLU A 167 16.78 27.76 41.02
C GLU A 167 17.05 26.59 41.99
N GLU A 168 18.32 26.45 42.37
CA GLU A 168 18.84 25.64 43.48
C GLU A 168 18.80 26.46 44.79
N ALA A 169 18.31 25.88 45.89
CA ALA A 169 18.81 26.13 47.27
C ALA A 169 18.11 25.26 48.36
N ASP A 170 18.96 24.47 49.04
CA ASP A 170 19.07 24.25 50.50
C ASP A 170 18.06 23.40 51.33
N GLU A 171 18.56 22.22 51.73
CA GLU A 171 18.82 21.76 53.13
C GLU A 171 17.67 21.36 54.10
N CYS A 172 17.80 20.10 54.58
CA CYS A 172 17.45 19.52 55.89
C CYS A 172 16.03 18.97 56.23
N HIS A 173 15.90 17.64 56.35
CA HIS A 173 15.99 16.90 57.64
C HIS A 173 15.70 15.40 57.47
N LYS A 174 16.56 14.57 58.09
CA LYS A 174 16.41 13.12 58.24
C LYS A 174 15.28 12.76 59.20
N VAL A 175 14.40 11.81 58.85
CA VAL A 175 13.87 10.82 59.81
C VAL A 175 13.44 9.55 59.06
N VAL A 176 14.06 8.41 59.37
CA VAL A 176 13.47 7.07 59.21
C VAL A 176 12.74 6.71 60.51
N PRO A 177 11.58 6.04 60.47
CA PRO A 177 11.64 4.60 60.78
C PRO A 177 10.60 3.70 60.10
N ALA A 178 11.06 2.45 59.91
CA ALA A 178 10.42 1.17 60.19
C ALA A 178 8.94 0.88 59.85
N ALA A 179 8.82 -0.20 59.06
CA ALA A 179 7.73 -1.14 58.88
C ALA A 179 6.73 -1.32 60.05
N VAL A 180 5.44 -1.45 59.69
CA VAL A 180 4.57 -2.47 60.29
C VAL A 180 3.75 -3.15 59.19
N SER A 181 3.95 -4.47 59.16
CA SER A 181 3.25 -5.49 58.41
C SER A 181 1.78 -5.64 58.81
N ARG A 182 0.89 -5.88 57.84
CA ARG A 182 -0.28 -6.75 58.02
C ARG A 182 -0.50 -7.63 56.78
N HIS A 183 -0.05 -8.88 56.90
CA HIS A 183 -0.65 -10.07 56.27
C HIS A 183 -2.15 -10.16 56.65
N LEU A 184 -3.09 -10.80 55.94
CA LEU A 184 -3.17 -12.11 55.24
C LEU A 184 -4.28 -11.98 54.16
N ALA A 185 -4.19 -12.47 52.91
CA ALA A 185 -4.00 -13.85 52.39
C ALA A 185 -5.34 -14.67 52.27
N PRO A 186 -5.40 -15.80 51.54
CA PRO A 186 -6.16 -15.92 50.28
C PRO A 186 -7.16 -17.10 50.27
N THR A 187 -8.13 -17.12 49.35
CA THR A 187 -9.02 -18.29 49.16
C THR A 187 -8.66 -19.09 47.92
N LYS A 188 -7.88 -20.14 48.19
CA LYS A 188 -7.87 -21.53 47.69
C LYS A 188 -8.54 -21.89 46.34
N LYS A 189 -7.71 -22.57 45.53
CA LYS A 189 -8.01 -23.59 44.50
C LYS A 189 -8.94 -24.70 45.01
N THR A 190 -9.67 -25.33 44.08
CA THR A 190 -9.79 -26.80 44.02
C THR A 190 -9.86 -27.27 42.56
N SER A 191 -8.93 -28.14 42.21
CA SER A 191 -9.01 -29.15 41.15
C SER A 191 -9.94 -30.29 41.57
N ASP A 192 -10.59 -30.97 40.63
CA ASP A 192 -10.26 -32.35 40.22
C ASP A 192 -11.40 -33.06 39.49
N ALA A 193 -10.96 -34.01 38.66
CA ALA A 193 -11.66 -34.81 37.66
C ALA A 193 -12.78 -35.74 38.19
N SER A 194 -13.69 -36.19 37.31
CA SER A 194 -13.76 -37.60 36.87
C SER A 194 -14.96 -37.92 35.95
N SER A 195 -14.63 -38.60 34.83
CA SER A 195 -15.28 -39.79 34.23
C SER A 195 -16.81 -39.99 34.22
N SER A 196 -17.38 -40.13 33.00
CA SER A 196 -18.39 -41.12 32.51
C SER A 196 -18.89 -40.61 31.14
N GLY A 197 -18.83 -41.27 29.98
CA GLY A 197 -19.11 -42.66 29.64
C GLY A 197 -20.42 -42.74 28.83
N LYS A 198 -20.36 -42.74 27.48
CA LYS A 198 -21.29 -43.44 26.53
C LYS A 198 -21.07 -43.11 25.04
N GLN A 199 -20.29 -43.94 24.37
CA GLN A 199 -20.67 -44.86 23.29
C GLN A 199 -21.72 -44.49 22.17
N ILE A 200 -21.20 -44.54 20.92
CA ILE A 200 -21.62 -45.14 19.62
C ILE A 200 -22.68 -44.51 18.67
N PHE A 201 -22.30 -44.70 17.39
CA PHE A 201 -22.96 -44.59 16.07
C PHE A 201 -22.82 -43.21 15.42
N GLY A 202 -22.21 -43.03 14.24
CA GLY A 202 -21.91 -43.94 13.14
C GLY A 202 -22.26 -43.17 11.86
N GLY A 203 -21.29 -42.80 11.04
CA GLY A 203 -21.54 -42.02 9.82
C GLY A 203 -20.29 -41.93 8.94
N ALA A 204 -20.40 -42.51 7.75
CA ALA A 204 -19.31 -42.90 6.87
C ALA A 204 -18.43 -41.74 6.36
N SER A 205 -17.11 -41.98 6.35
CA SER A 205 -16.14 -41.25 5.53
C SER A 205 -15.84 -42.08 4.29
N THR A 206 -16.12 -41.52 3.11
CA THR A 206 -15.62 -42.04 1.83
C THR A 206 -15.12 -40.85 1.01
N SER A 207 -13.81 -40.78 0.80
CA SER A 207 -13.09 -40.01 -0.24
C SER A 207 -11.63 -40.46 -0.13
N VAL A 208 -11.30 -41.67 -0.55
CA VAL A 208 -10.78 -42.01 -1.90
C VAL A 208 -9.55 -41.16 -2.24
N GLU A 209 -8.39 -41.75 -1.94
CA GLU A 209 -7.10 -41.39 -2.54
C GLU A 209 -7.17 -41.51 -4.05
N ASN A 210 -6.57 -40.56 -4.79
CA ASN A 210 -5.99 -40.87 -6.09
C ASN A 210 -5.03 -39.77 -6.57
N SER A 211 -3.80 -40.19 -6.83
CA SER A 211 -2.83 -39.58 -7.74
C SER A 211 -1.93 -40.73 -8.23
N PRO A 212 -1.21 -40.63 -9.36
CA PRO A 212 -1.48 -40.01 -10.66
C PRO A 212 -1.46 -41.09 -11.77
N PRO A 213 -1.40 -40.72 -13.08
CA PRO A 213 -0.20 -41.17 -13.79
C PRO A 213 0.38 -40.15 -14.79
N VAL A 214 1.67 -40.39 -15.05
CA VAL A 214 2.58 -39.74 -16.00
C VAL A 214 2.56 -40.53 -17.33
N HIS A 215 3.12 -39.92 -18.40
CA HIS A 215 3.34 -40.41 -19.79
C HIS A 215 2.21 -40.07 -20.78
N GLY A 216 2.45 -39.49 -21.96
CA GLY A 216 3.69 -39.06 -22.62
C GLY A 216 3.39 -38.44 -24.01
N SER A 217 4.39 -37.69 -24.48
CA SER A 217 4.85 -37.45 -25.86
C SER A 217 3.90 -37.58 -27.07
N THR A 218 3.91 -36.55 -27.92
CA THR A 218 3.93 -36.53 -29.42
C THR A 218 3.32 -35.19 -29.88
N THR A 219 3.64 -34.48 -30.95
CA THR A 219 4.65 -34.45 -32.02
C THR A 219 4.40 -33.13 -32.78
N ASP A 220 5.44 -32.66 -33.48
CA ASP A 220 5.41 -31.85 -34.70
C ASP A 220 5.21 -30.32 -34.69
N ALA A 221 6.17 -29.70 -35.37
CA ALA A 221 6.35 -28.30 -35.69
C ALA A 221 5.73 -27.96 -37.07
N PRO A 222 6.25 -26.99 -37.84
CA PRO A 222 5.87 -25.57 -37.85
C PRO A 222 5.24 -25.16 -39.19
N THR A 223 4.53 -24.02 -39.28
CA THR A 223 4.20 -23.42 -40.58
C THR A 223 4.18 -21.89 -40.57
N LYS A 224 5.26 -21.36 -41.18
CA LYS A 224 5.38 -20.22 -42.10
C LYS A 224 5.07 -18.79 -41.63
N LEU A 225 6.18 -18.06 -41.49
CA LEU A 225 6.33 -16.66 -41.88
C LEU A 225 5.69 -16.39 -43.26
N ARG A 226 4.98 -15.25 -43.36
CA ARG A 226 4.83 -14.53 -44.62
C ARG A 226 5.16 -13.07 -44.40
N VAL A 227 6.41 -12.72 -44.72
CA VAL A 227 6.85 -11.36 -44.95
C VAL A 227 6.30 -10.93 -46.31
N GLY A 228 5.54 -9.85 -46.34
CA GLY A 228 5.01 -9.22 -47.55
C GLY A 228 5.31 -7.73 -47.50
N SER A 229 6.56 -7.38 -47.77
CA SER A 229 7.00 -6.00 -47.98
C SER A 229 6.64 -5.58 -49.41
N SER A 230 5.68 -4.67 -49.57
CA SER A 230 5.43 -4.01 -50.85
C SER A 230 5.66 -2.51 -50.70
N LEU A 231 6.84 -2.09 -51.14
CA LEU A 231 7.20 -0.70 -51.44
C LEU A 231 6.27 -0.17 -52.54
N GLN A 232 5.54 0.90 -52.25
CA GLN A 232 5.02 1.80 -53.28
C GLN A 232 5.69 3.17 -53.09
N LYS A 233 6.49 3.55 -54.08
CA LYS A 233 7.01 4.91 -54.24
C LYS A 233 5.88 5.78 -54.82
N PRO A 234 5.68 7.02 -54.35
CA PRO A 234 4.84 7.98 -55.06
C PRO A 234 5.57 8.54 -56.28
N VAL A 235 4.84 8.61 -57.39
CA VAL A 235 5.17 9.38 -58.59
C VAL A 235 4.98 10.86 -58.25
N ILE A 236 6.05 11.65 -58.37
CA ILE A 236 5.97 13.11 -58.35
C ILE A 236 5.53 13.55 -59.75
N LEU A 237 4.41 14.25 -59.82
CA LEU A 237 3.99 15.06 -60.96
C LEU A 237 4.10 16.52 -60.53
N GLU A 238 4.73 17.30 -61.42
CA GLU A 238 5.02 18.74 -61.41
C GLU A 238 6.27 19.21 -60.64
#